data_AF-A0A7J9XET0-F1
#
_entry.id   AF-A0A7J9XET0-F1
#
_cell.length_a   1.000
_cell.length_b   1.000
_cell.length_c   1.000
_cell.angle_alpha   90.00
_cell.angle_beta   90.00
_cell.angle_gamma   90.00
#
_symmetry.space_group_name_H-M   'P 1'
#
loop_
_entity.id
_entity.type
_entity.pdbx_description
1 polymer ?
#
loop_
_entity_poly.entity_id
_entity_poly.type
_entity_poly.pdbx_seq_one_letter_code
_entity_poly.pdbx_strand_id
1 'polypeptide(L)'
;MIDTELPTAPSASALTRGFAACLASVTEVPVTELPLPAGDLAGALGAWRTWLAERGSGLVPIADPTRFQWAGWWIAVVQTPDSGPSGTLPQNATEVAALAFGTPPGIVLSPQNPTLLGRATADLPITAAYAVASLDPVLRPTPATPDLHGTVEGLAIAPAAEADMRLLEVTQARASRGLDGDRYAAGAGTFSPRADRRPGYDLTLMAAEVLDELTAAGHTVDFTTTRRNLLTRGIDINALVGRTFYIGDVLCEGRRLCEPCAHLDRLSGPGLLRPLIHKGGLRVDILTDGETGSINPARLTCSRRCSIAMRRPGTNRRRSA
;
A
#
# COMPACT_ATOMS: atom_id res chain seq x y z
N MET A 1 3.70 -16.18 1.89
CA MET A 1 2.30 -16.48 2.26
C MET A 1 2.32 -16.62 3.76
N ILE A 2 1.93 -15.58 4.50
CA ILE A 2 2.10 -15.57 5.96
C ILE A 2 0.82 -16.04 6.63
N ASP A 3 0.98 -17.03 7.51
CA ASP A 3 -0.05 -17.75 8.25
C ASP A 3 -1.15 -16.84 8.79
N THR A 4 -2.38 -17.13 8.40
CA THR A 4 -3.59 -16.52 8.97
C THR A 4 -4.14 -17.31 10.14
N GLU A 5 -3.55 -18.45 10.44
CA GLU A 5 -4.02 -19.36 11.48
C GLU A 5 -3.54 -18.93 12.87
N LEU A 6 -4.42 -19.11 13.85
CA LEU A 6 -4.09 -18.88 15.26
C LEU A 6 -3.09 -19.96 15.71
N PRO A 7 -1.92 -19.58 16.26
CA PRO A 7 -0.92 -20.55 16.69
C PRO A 7 -1.46 -21.48 17.77
N THR A 8 -1.18 -22.77 17.68
CA THR A 8 -1.64 -23.75 18.69
C THR A 8 -0.82 -23.63 19.97
N ALA A 9 -1.29 -22.82 20.92
CA ALA A 9 -0.64 -22.61 22.21
C ALA A 9 -1.66 -22.46 23.35
N PRO A 10 -2.07 -23.57 23.98
CA PRO A 10 -3.15 -23.55 24.97
C PRO A 10 -2.81 -22.77 26.25
N SER A 11 -1.52 -22.58 26.56
CA SER A 11 -1.04 -21.82 27.71
C SER A 11 -1.02 -20.29 27.52
N ALA A 12 -1.25 -19.81 26.30
CA ALA A 12 -1.35 -18.39 25.97
C ALA A 12 -2.81 -17.96 25.81
N SER A 13 -3.13 -16.73 26.20
CA SER A 13 -4.48 -16.19 26.00
C SER A 13 -4.86 -16.11 24.51
N ALA A 14 -6.16 -16.11 24.19
CA ALA A 14 -6.61 -15.98 22.80
C ALA A 14 -6.12 -14.68 22.14
N LEU A 15 -6.10 -13.58 22.91
CA LEU A 15 -5.56 -12.30 22.48
C LEU A 15 -4.05 -12.38 22.20
N THR A 16 -3.28 -13.02 23.08
CA THR A 16 -1.83 -13.22 22.87
C THR A 16 -1.55 -14.00 21.59
N ARG A 17 -2.31 -15.07 21.33
CA ARG A 17 -2.19 -15.86 20.09
C ARG A 17 -2.54 -15.04 18.84
N GLY A 18 -3.62 -14.26 18.89
CA GLY A 18 -4.00 -13.38 17.78
C GLY A 18 -2.97 -12.29 17.52
N PHE A 19 -2.41 -11.70 18.57
CA PHE A 19 -1.34 -10.72 18.46
C PHE A 19 -0.09 -11.34 17.83
N ALA A 20 0.27 -12.57 18.22
CA ALA A 20 1.39 -13.30 17.62
C ALA A 20 1.20 -13.53 16.12
N ALA A 21 0.00 -13.93 15.69
CA ALA A 21 -0.31 -14.07 14.25
C ALA A 21 -0.20 -12.73 13.50
N CYS A 22 -0.65 -11.62 14.11
CA CYS A 22 -0.47 -10.29 13.54
C CYS A 22 1.01 -9.90 13.48
N LEU A 23 1.78 -10.12 14.56
CA LEU A 23 3.21 -9.82 14.61
C LEU A 23 4.00 -10.62 13.58
N ALA A 24 3.71 -11.92 13.44
CA ALA A 24 4.28 -12.80 12.42
C ALA A 24 4.03 -12.23 11.01
N SER A 25 2.81 -11.75 10.78
CA SER A 25 2.43 -11.09 9.52
C SER A 25 3.19 -9.79 9.28
N VAL A 26 3.39 -8.95 10.31
CA VAL A 26 4.15 -7.69 10.19
C VAL A 26 5.62 -7.93 9.90
N THR A 27 6.23 -8.94 10.55
CA THR A 27 7.66 -9.20 10.42
C THR A 27 8.01 -10.15 9.28
N GLU A 28 7.01 -10.70 8.59
CA GLU A 28 7.16 -11.78 7.61
C GLU A 28 7.94 -13.00 8.16
N VAL A 29 7.76 -13.29 9.45
CA VAL A 29 8.39 -14.43 10.13
C VAL A 29 7.31 -15.46 10.45
N PRO A 30 7.54 -16.77 10.22
CA PRO A 30 6.59 -17.82 10.59
C PRO A 30 6.20 -17.71 12.08
N VAL A 31 4.91 -17.90 12.39
CA VAL A 31 4.43 -17.76 13.78
C VAL A 31 5.08 -18.75 14.75
N THR A 32 5.57 -19.88 14.24
CA THR A 32 6.32 -20.91 14.97
C THR A 32 7.70 -20.45 15.44
N GLU A 33 8.27 -19.42 14.82
CA GLU A 33 9.57 -18.85 15.18
C GLU A 33 9.46 -17.67 16.16
N LEU A 34 8.23 -17.21 16.43
CA LEU A 34 7.99 -16.18 17.44
C LEU A 34 8.02 -16.78 18.86
N PRO A 35 8.67 -16.11 19.82
CA PRO A 35 8.56 -16.53 21.21
C PRO A 35 7.13 -16.31 21.66
N LEU A 36 6.47 -17.37 22.11
CA LEU A 36 5.09 -17.30 22.59
C LEU A 36 5.04 -17.70 24.07
N PRO A 37 5.31 -16.76 25.00
CA PRO A 37 5.31 -17.07 26.42
C PRO A 37 3.90 -17.40 26.90
N ALA A 38 3.81 -18.25 27.92
CA ALA A 38 2.56 -18.51 28.61
C ALA A 38 2.06 -17.23 29.31
N GLY A 39 0.74 -17.05 29.40
CA GLY A 39 0.11 -15.94 30.10
C GLY A 39 -0.59 -14.91 29.20
N ASP A 40 -0.63 -13.67 29.69
CA ASP A 40 -1.39 -12.57 29.10
C ASP A 40 -0.57 -11.78 28.05
N LEU A 41 -1.22 -10.80 27.42
CA LEU A 41 -0.57 -9.98 26.40
C LEU A 41 0.55 -9.11 26.98
N ALA A 42 0.39 -8.60 28.21
CA ALA A 42 1.38 -7.73 28.85
C ALA A 42 2.73 -8.43 29.02
N GLY A 43 2.72 -9.69 29.49
CA GLY A 43 3.93 -10.51 29.58
C GLY A 43 4.55 -10.80 28.22
N ALA A 44 3.72 -11.11 27.22
CA ALA A 44 4.19 -11.41 25.86
C ALA A 44 4.84 -10.21 25.15
N LEU A 45 4.30 -9.00 25.34
CA LEU A 45 4.87 -7.78 24.78
C LEU A 45 6.31 -7.54 25.24
N GLY A 46 6.65 -7.88 26.48
CA GLY A 46 8.02 -7.81 26.99
C GLY A 46 8.97 -8.73 26.23
N ALA A 47 8.58 -9.99 26.03
CA ALA A 47 9.37 -10.97 25.28
C ALA A 47 9.57 -10.55 23.81
N TRP A 48 8.51 -10.08 23.14
CA TRP A 48 8.62 -9.63 21.75
C TRP A 48 9.46 -8.37 21.58
N ARG A 49 9.45 -7.44 22.55
CA ARG A 49 10.34 -6.27 22.52
C ARG A 49 11.81 -6.68 22.50
N THR A 50 12.21 -7.63 23.35
CA THR A 50 13.58 -8.15 23.35
C THR A 50 13.91 -8.88 22.06
N TRP A 51 13.02 -9.77 21.61
CA TRP A 51 13.21 -10.56 20.38
C TRP A 51 13.32 -9.68 19.11
N LEU A 52 12.53 -8.61 19.03
CA LEU A 52 12.61 -7.62 17.94
C LEU A 52 13.91 -6.81 18.02
N ALA A 53 14.35 -6.44 19.23
CA ALA A 53 15.58 -5.67 19.42
C ALA A 53 16.82 -6.41 18.92
N GLU A 54 16.88 -7.74 19.11
CA GLU A 54 17.92 -8.61 18.55
C GLU A 54 17.94 -8.61 17.00
N ARG A 55 16.85 -8.18 16.38
CA ARG A 55 16.65 -8.08 14.92
C ARG A 55 16.66 -6.63 14.43
N GLY A 56 17.12 -5.70 15.26
CA GLY A 56 17.23 -4.28 14.89
C GLY A 56 15.88 -3.57 14.76
N SER A 57 14.82 -4.09 15.37
CA SER A 57 13.47 -3.49 15.35
C SER A 57 12.93 -3.28 16.77
N GLY A 58 11.89 -2.46 16.91
CA GLY A 58 11.20 -2.20 18.17
C GLY A 58 9.69 -2.25 18.01
N LEU A 59 9.01 -2.61 19.10
CA LEU A 59 7.55 -2.56 19.19
C LEU A 59 7.12 -1.27 19.89
N VAL A 60 6.55 -0.35 19.12
CA VAL A 60 6.26 1.03 19.52
C VAL A 60 4.77 1.19 19.78
N PRO A 61 4.34 1.58 21.00
CA PRO A 61 2.93 1.84 21.27
C PRO A 61 2.44 3.09 20.53
N ILE A 62 1.21 3.03 20.02
CA ILE A 62 0.55 4.15 19.35
C ILE A 62 -0.44 4.78 20.34
N ALA A 63 -0.22 6.06 20.66
CA ALA A 63 -1.00 6.76 21.68
C ALA A 63 -2.46 7.06 21.28
N ASP A 64 -2.70 7.36 20.00
CA ASP A 64 -4.04 7.63 19.47
C ASP A 64 -4.28 6.84 18.17
N PRO A 65 -4.75 5.58 18.27
CA PRO A 65 -4.97 4.74 17.11
C PRO A 65 -6.10 5.23 16.19
N THR A 66 -7.05 6.00 16.71
CA THR A 66 -8.21 6.49 15.93
C THR A 66 -7.80 7.58 14.93
N ARG A 67 -6.80 8.40 15.29
CA ARG A 67 -6.23 9.43 14.41
C ARG A 67 -4.94 9.01 13.73
N PHE A 68 -4.41 7.83 14.06
CA PHE A 68 -3.17 7.34 13.49
C PHE A 68 -3.34 7.01 12.00
N GLN A 69 -2.50 7.63 11.16
CA GLN A 69 -2.48 7.41 9.72
C GLN A 69 -1.09 7.00 9.28
N TRP A 70 -0.97 5.77 8.79
CA TRP A 70 0.29 5.24 8.32
C TRP A 70 0.05 4.23 7.18
N ALA A 71 0.73 4.43 6.06
CA ALA A 71 0.72 3.51 4.92
C ALA A 71 1.66 2.30 5.16
N GLY A 72 1.67 1.79 6.39
CA GLY A 72 2.45 0.66 6.86
C GLY A 72 1.63 -0.20 7.82
N TRP A 73 2.19 -1.34 8.21
CA TRP A 73 1.52 -2.31 9.07
C TRP A 73 1.53 -1.91 10.53
N TRP A 74 0.39 -1.98 11.19
CA TRP A 74 0.30 -1.81 12.63
C TRP A 74 -0.78 -2.70 13.24
N ILE A 75 -0.56 -3.12 14.47
CA ILE A 75 -1.42 -4.06 15.19
C ILE A 75 -2.35 -3.24 16.07
N ALA A 76 -3.65 -3.52 16.00
CA ALA A 76 -4.69 -2.94 16.84
C ALA A 76 -5.25 -4.00 17.78
N VAL A 77 -5.55 -3.65 19.02
CA VAL A 77 -6.36 -4.47 19.93
C VAL A 77 -7.76 -3.86 19.94
N VAL A 78 -8.74 -4.61 19.44
CA VAL A 78 -10.11 -4.16 19.22
C VAL A 78 -11.01 -4.82 20.24
N GLN A 79 -11.80 -4.02 20.93
CA GLN A 79 -12.84 -4.51 21.82
C GLN A 79 -14.04 -4.98 20.99
N THR A 80 -14.43 -6.24 21.13
CA THR A 80 -15.60 -6.80 20.43
C THR A 80 -16.73 -7.07 21.42
N PRO A 81 -17.99 -6.79 21.05
CA PRO A 81 -19.12 -7.25 21.83
C PRO A 81 -19.10 -8.78 21.89
N ASP A 82 -19.41 -9.33 23.06
CA ASP A 82 -19.30 -10.76 23.31
C ASP A 82 -20.18 -11.55 22.33
N SER A 83 -19.58 -12.49 21.60
CA SER A 83 -20.28 -13.46 20.77
C SER A 83 -20.84 -14.60 21.63
N GLY A 84 -21.61 -14.26 22.65
CA GLY A 84 -22.41 -15.22 23.42
C GLY A 84 -23.71 -15.53 22.68
N PRO A 85 -24.32 -16.72 22.88
CA PRO A 85 -25.63 -17.01 22.30
C PRO A 85 -26.65 -15.96 22.75
N SER A 86 -27.40 -15.43 21.78
CA SER A 86 -28.47 -14.44 21.93
C SER A 86 -29.29 -14.64 23.22
N GLY A 87 -29.12 -13.76 24.21
CA GLY A 87 -30.03 -13.68 25.36
C GLY A 87 -29.43 -13.38 26.74
N THR A 88 -28.11 -13.27 26.88
CA THR A 88 -27.47 -12.86 28.16
C THR A 88 -26.84 -11.48 28.07
N LEU A 89 -27.03 -10.65 29.10
CA LEU A 89 -26.47 -9.31 29.21
C LEU A 89 -24.93 -9.36 29.08
N PRO A 90 -24.31 -8.45 28.29
CA PRO A 90 -22.87 -8.47 28.09
C PRO A 90 -22.15 -8.09 29.39
N GLN A 91 -21.48 -9.05 30.02
CA GLN A 91 -20.75 -8.81 31.27
C GLN A 91 -19.24 -8.66 31.09
N ASN A 92 -18.66 -9.06 29.95
CA ASN A 92 -17.26 -8.76 29.61
C ASN A 92 -17.11 -8.55 28.10
N ALA A 93 -16.42 -7.50 27.70
CA ALA A 93 -16.06 -7.31 26.30
C ALA A 93 -14.80 -8.12 25.97
N THR A 94 -14.81 -8.82 24.84
CA THR A 94 -13.69 -9.68 24.43
C THR A 94 -12.76 -8.89 23.51
N GLU A 95 -11.47 -8.87 23.81
CA GLU A 95 -10.46 -8.20 22.98
C GLU A 95 -9.86 -9.13 21.93
N VAL A 96 -9.68 -8.60 20.72
CA VAL A 96 -9.05 -9.31 19.60
C VAL A 96 -7.95 -8.48 18.96
N ALA A 97 -6.90 -9.13 18.46
CA ALA A 97 -5.83 -8.51 17.72
C ALA A 97 -6.19 -8.39 16.22
N ALA A 98 -6.35 -7.14 15.81
CA ALA A 98 -6.39 -6.55 14.48
C ALA A 98 -5.01 -6.37 13.81
N LEU A 99 -4.84 -6.66 12.53
CA LEU A 99 -3.78 -6.01 11.72
C LEU A 99 -4.41 -4.95 10.83
N ALA A 100 -3.84 -3.75 10.84
CA ALA A 100 -4.31 -2.60 10.08
C ALA A 100 -3.24 -2.10 9.09
N PHE A 101 -3.70 -1.53 7.99
CA PHE A 101 -2.84 -0.98 6.93
C PHE A 101 -3.54 0.14 6.16
N GLY A 102 -2.75 1.08 5.64
CA GLY A 102 -3.18 2.06 4.64
C GLY A 102 -3.57 3.42 5.21
N THR A 103 -3.96 4.34 4.32
CA THR A 103 -4.35 5.71 4.71
C THR A 103 -5.55 6.17 3.88
N PRO A 104 -6.78 6.26 4.46
CA PRO A 104 -7.13 5.90 5.84
C PRO A 104 -6.98 4.39 6.12
N PRO A 105 -6.61 3.98 7.35
CA PRO A 105 -6.31 2.59 7.64
C PRO A 105 -7.57 1.73 7.77
N GLY A 106 -7.52 0.53 7.19
CA GLY A 106 -8.52 -0.53 7.35
C GLY A 106 -7.91 -1.81 7.93
N ILE A 107 -8.75 -2.68 8.47
CA ILE A 107 -8.33 -4.00 8.96
C ILE A 107 -8.09 -4.95 7.79
N VAL A 108 -6.93 -5.60 7.80
CA VAL A 108 -6.43 -6.46 6.70
C VAL A 108 -6.18 -7.90 7.14
N LEU A 109 -6.06 -8.15 8.44
CA LEU A 109 -6.05 -9.47 9.03
C LEU A 109 -6.75 -9.38 10.39
N SER A 110 -7.58 -10.37 10.71
CA SER A 110 -8.23 -10.49 12.01
C SER A 110 -8.40 -11.98 12.34
N PRO A 111 -7.38 -12.62 12.94
CA PRO A 111 -7.34 -14.07 13.12
C PRO A 111 -8.45 -14.59 14.04
N GLN A 112 -8.88 -13.76 15.00
CA GLN A 112 -9.88 -14.13 16.01
C GLN A 112 -11.31 -13.77 15.59
N ASN A 113 -11.49 -12.76 14.75
CA ASN A 113 -12.82 -12.28 14.35
C ASN A 113 -12.82 -11.78 12.90
N PRO A 114 -13.13 -12.65 11.92
CA PRO A 114 -13.14 -12.28 10.50
C PRO A 114 -14.10 -11.14 10.13
N THR A 115 -15.11 -10.85 10.95
CA THR A 115 -16.08 -9.76 10.67
C THR A 115 -15.46 -8.36 10.71
N LEU A 116 -14.25 -8.24 11.25
CA LEU A 116 -13.49 -6.99 11.27
C LEU A 116 -12.80 -6.67 9.94
N LEU A 117 -12.61 -7.65 9.04
CA LEU A 117 -11.91 -7.43 7.77
C LEU A 117 -12.56 -6.33 6.92
N GLY A 118 -11.74 -5.42 6.38
CA GLY A 118 -12.18 -4.28 5.57
C GLY A 118 -12.74 -3.10 6.38
N ARG A 119 -13.01 -3.27 7.68
CA ARG A 119 -13.54 -2.18 8.53
C ARG A 119 -12.51 -1.07 8.70
N ALA A 120 -12.96 0.18 8.62
CA ALA A 120 -12.11 1.33 8.87
C ALA A 120 -11.77 1.42 10.36
N THR A 121 -10.49 1.62 10.66
CA THR A 121 -9.99 1.67 12.05
C THR A 121 -10.55 2.82 12.87
N ALA A 122 -10.92 3.93 12.21
CA ALA A 122 -11.58 5.08 12.83
C ALA A 122 -12.96 4.74 13.43
N ASP A 123 -13.61 3.67 12.97
CA ASP A 123 -14.95 3.25 13.40
C ASP A 123 -14.89 2.10 14.44
N LEU A 124 -13.70 1.74 14.90
CA LEU A 124 -13.48 0.59 15.79
C LEU A 124 -13.10 1.04 17.21
N PRO A 125 -13.61 0.37 18.25
CA PRO A 125 -13.20 0.61 19.64
C PRO A 125 -11.82 -0.03 19.90
N ILE A 126 -10.75 0.68 19.54
CA ILE A 126 -9.36 0.22 19.72
C ILE A 126 -8.87 0.60 21.13
N THR A 127 -8.47 -0.40 21.92
CA THR A 127 -7.99 -0.24 23.31
C THR A 127 -6.48 -0.11 23.40
N ALA A 128 -5.74 -0.71 22.47
CA ALA A 128 -4.29 -0.59 22.35
C ALA A 128 -3.84 -0.72 20.90
N ALA A 129 -2.69 -0.16 20.55
CA ALA A 129 -2.12 -0.30 19.22
C ALA A 129 -0.61 -0.21 19.22
N TYR A 130 0.03 -0.90 18.27
CA TYR A 130 1.48 -1.03 18.18
C TYR A 130 1.96 -1.02 16.73
N ALA A 131 3.06 -0.33 16.48
CA ALA A 131 3.82 -0.39 15.25
C ALA A 131 5.13 -1.16 15.46
N VAL A 132 5.58 -1.90 14.45
CA VAL A 132 6.96 -2.41 14.41
C VAL A 132 7.78 -1.40 13.62
N ALA A 133 8.89 -0.93 14.18
CA ALA A 133 9.75 0.08 13.56
C ALA A 133 11.23 -0.32 13.64
N SER A 134 12.02 0.05 12.62
CA SER A 134 13.47 -0.10 12.64
C SER A 134 14.10 0.72 13.76
N LEU A 135 15.11 0.16 14.44
CA LEU A 135 15.99 0.88 15.37
C LEU A 135 17.04 1.74 14.65
N ASP A 136 17.35 1.42 13.39
CA ASP A 136 18.18 2.26 12.51
C ASP A 136 17.25 3.14 11.65
N PRO A 137 17.12 4.45 11.94
CA PRO A 137 16.27 5.34 11.17
C PRO A 137 16.90 5.76 9.83
N VAL A 138 18.13 5.33 9.53
CA VAL A 138 18.83 5.71 8.30
C VAL A 138 18.15 5.08 7.09
N LEU A 139 17.55 5.93 6.25
CA LEU A 139 16.98 5.55 4.97
C LEU A 139 18.12 5.29 3.98
N ARG A 140 18.46 4.01 3.77
CA ARG A 140 19.48 3.62 2.79
C ARG A 140 18.85 3.61 1.39
N PRO A 141 19.49 4.22 0.39
CA PRO A 141 19.02 4.12 -0.99
C PRO A 141 18.96 2.67 -1.43
N THR A 142 17.84 2.27 -2.05
CA THR A 142 17.75 0.97 -2.70
C THR A 142 18.82 0.90 -3.80
N PRO A 143 19.69 -0.12 -3.82
CA PRO A 143 20.74 -0.24 -4.83
C PRO A 143 20.17 -0.22 -6.25
N ALA A 144 20.96 0.26 -7.20
CA ALA A 144 20.55 0.34 -8.60
C ALA A 144 20.22 -1.07 -9.14
N THR A 145 18.94 -1.34 -9.36
CA THR A 145 18.42 -2.52 -10.08
C THR A 145 19.05 -2.60 -11.48
N PRO A 146 19.17 -3.79 -12.09
CA PRO A 146 19.54 -3.96 -13.50
C PRO A 146 18.69 -3.10 -14.43
N ASP A 147 19.09 -2.98 -15.70
CA ASP A 147 18.25 -2.33 -16.70
C ASP A 147 16.87 -3.03 -16.72
N LEU A 148 15.82 -2.28 -16.36
CA LEU A 148 14.46 -2.81 -16.29
C LEU A 148 13.77 -2.55 -17.62
N HIS A 149 13.11 -3.59 -18.13
CA HIS A 149 12.39 -3.54 -19.40
C HIS A 149 11.02 -4.19 -19.24
N GLY A 150 10.00 -3.56 -19.80
CA GLY A 150 8.66 -4.12 -19.84
C GLY A 150 7.85 -3.53 -20.98
N THR A 151 6.58 -3.91 -21.04
CA THR A 151 5.64 -3.50 -22.09
C THR A 151 4.38 -2.90 -21.47
N VAL A 152 3.81 -1.88 -22.10
CA VAL A 152 2.43 -1.46 -21.83
C VAL A 152 1.48 -2.40 -22.57
N GLU A 153 0.56 -3.03 -21.85
CA GLU A 153 -0.47 -3.93 -22.41
C GLU A 153 -1.85 -3.26 -22.48
N GLY A 154 -2.08 -2.23 -21.66
CA GLY A 154 -3.37 -1.55 -21.60
C GLY A 154 -3.22 -0.09 -21.21
N LEU A 155 -4.09 0.73 -21.78
CA LEU A 155 -4.23 2.15 -21.46
C LEU A 155 -5.71 2.43 -21.17
N ALA A 156 -5.96 3.13 -20.06
CA ALA A 156 -7.28 3.57 -19.68
C ALA A 156 -7.26 4.98 -19.08
N ILE A 157 -8.33 5.73 -19.29
CA ILE A 157 -8.55 7.04 -18.67
C ILE A 157 -9.94 7.10 -18.04
N ALA A 158 -10.14 7.96 -17.06
CA ALA A 158 -11.48 8.33 -16.61
C ALA A 158 -11.75 9.79 -16.92
N PRO A 159 -12.87 10.13 -17.58
CA PRO A 159 -13.16 11.52 -17.94
C PRO A 159 -13.52 12.42 -16.74
N ALA A 160 -13.94 11.85 -15.61
CA ALA A 160 -14.33 12.59 -14.41
C ALA A 160 -14.04 11.78 -13.12
N ALA A 161 -14.13 12.43 -11.95
CA ALA A 161 -14.17 11.74 -10.66
C ALA A 161 -15.27 10.68 -10.65
N GLU A 162 -14.97 9.51 -10.07
CA GLU A 162 -15.90 8.38 -9.90
C GLU A 162 -16.44 7.74 -11.20
N ALA A 163 -16.34 8.40 -12.34
CA ALA A 163 -16.68 7.84 -13.64
C ALA A 163 -15.89 6.56 -13.96
N ASP A 164 -16.52 5.71 -14.79
CA ASP A 164 -15.92 4.49 -15.31
C ASP A 164 -14.70 4.80 -16.17
N MET A 165 -13.71 3.92 -16.08
CA MET A 165 -12.52 4.00 -16.91
C MET A 165 -12.86 3.53 -18.33
N ARG A 166 -12.26 4.18 -19.33
CA ARG A 166 -12.41 3.85 -20.75
C ARG A 166 -11.07 3.39 -21.28
N LEU A 167 -11.05 2.23 -21.92
CA LEU A 167 -9.88 1.75 -22.64
C LEU A 167 -9.63 2.65 -23.84
N LEU A 168 -8.36 2.98 -24.04
CA LEU A 168 -7.87 3.70 -25.20
C LEU A 168 -6.67 2.97 -25.73
N GLU A 169 -6.48 3.13 -27.03
CA GLU A 169 -5.31 2.60 -27.71
C GLU A 169 -4.10 3.54 -27.63
N VAL A 170 -4.37 4.84 -27.58
CA VAL A 170 -3.34 5.88 -27.55
C VAL A 170 -3.91 7.17 -26.92
N THR A 171 -3.07 7.94 -26.25
CA THR A 171 -3.39 9.29 -25.77
C THR A 171 -2.13 10.16 -25.63
N GLN A 172 -2.33 11.46 -25.52
CA GLN A 172 -1.27 12.44 -25.33
C GLN A 172 -0.94 12.59 -23.84
N ALA A 173 0.34 12.40 -23.52
CA ALA A 173 0.93 12.66 -22.22
C ALA A 173 1.44 14.12 -22.17
N ARG A 174 0.99 14.87 -21.16
CA ARG A 174 1.35 16.28 -20.97
C ARG A 174 2.19 16.43 -19.70
N ALA A 175 3.37 17.02 -19.84
CA ALA A 175 4.31 17.24 -18.75
C ALA A 175 3.66 18.00 -17.59
N SER A 176 3.83 17.48 -16.37
CA SER A 176 3.24 18.05 -15.14
C SER A 176 1.72 18.23 -15.18
N ARG A 177 1.03 17.56 -16.11
CA ARG A 177 -0.42 17.65 -16.28
C ARG A 177 -1.11 16.29 -16.27
N GLY A 178 -0.55 15.27 -16.91
CA GLY A 178 -1.16 13.94 -16.99
C GLY A 178 -1.61 13.58 -18.40
N LEU A 179 -2.48 12.59 -18.52
CA LEU A 179 -3.00 12.14 -19.81
C LEU A 179 -4.19 13.00 -20.27
N ASP A 180 -4.18 13.42 -21.54
CA ASP A 180 -5.29 14.17 -22.12
C ASP A 180 -6.60 13.37 -22.01
N GLY A 181 -7.65 14.02 -21.53
CA GLY A 181 -8.96 13.41 -21.25
C GLY A 181 -9.10 12.76 -19.87
N ASP A 182 -8.03 12.59 -19.10
CA ASP A 182 -8.13 12.03 -17.74
C ASP A 182 -8.51 13.09 -16.69
N ARG A 183 -9.31 12.67 -15.71
CA ARG A 183 -9.80 13.47 -14.58
C ARG A 183 -8.68 14.17 -13.82
N TYR A 184 -7.50 13.55 -13.66
CA TYR A 184 -6.39 14.17 -12.95
C TYR A 184 -5.69 15.24 -13.79
N ALA A 185 -5.73 15.14 -15.13
CA ALA A 185 -5.28 16.19 -16.03
C ALA A 185 -6.21 17.42 -16.04
N ALA A 186 -7.48 17.23 -15.70
CA ALA A 186 -8.46 18.29 -15.46
C ALA A 186 -8.45 18.82 -14.01
N GLY A 187 -7.61 18.28 -13.12
CA GLY A 187 -7.64 18.60 -11.69
C GLY A 187 -8.88 18.11 -10.94
N ALA A 188 -9.74 17.33 -11.60
CA ALA A 188 -11.04 16.87 -11.11
C ALA A 188 -11.01 15.44 -10.51
N GLY A 189 -9.85 14.91 -10.15
CA GLY A 189 -9.75 13.59 -9.54
C GLY A 189 -10.11 13.58 -8.04
N THR A 190 -10.59 12.45 -7.54
CA THR A 190 -10.99 12.24 -6.13
C THR A 190 -9.88 12.60 -5.13
N PHE A 191 -8.61 12.36 -5.51
CA PHE A 191 -7.46 12.65 -4.67
C PHE A 191 -6.70 13.93 -5.06
N SER A 192 -7.24 14.73 -5.98
CA SER A 192 -6.62 15.99 -6.39
C SER A 192 -6.33 16.85 -5.16
N PRO A 193 -5.10 17.38 -5.02
CA PRO A 193 -4.80 18.32 -3.94
C PRO A 193 -5.74 19.53 -4.01
N ARG A 194 -6.28 19.95 -2.84
CA ARG A 194 -7.10 21.18 -2.72
C ARG A 194 -6.27 22.47 -2.81
N ALA A 195 -4.95 22.34 -2.86
CA ALA A 195 -3.95 23.41 -2.97
C ALA A 195 -2.95 23.05 -4.09
N ASP A 196 -1.78 23.68 -4.13
CA ASP A 196 -0.73 23.44 -5.14
C ASP A 196 -0.55 21.96 -5.51
N ARG A 197 -0.38 21.72 -6.81
CA ARG A 197 -0.22 20.37 -7.39
C ARG A 197 0.95 19.66 -6.71
N ARG A 198 0.66 18.52 -6.08
CA ARG A 198 1.66 17.66 -5.44
C ARG A 198 2.23 16.68 -6.48
N PRO A 199 3.44 16.17 -6.29
CA PRO A 199 3.99 15.08 -7.10
C PRO A 199 3.17 13.77 -6.99
N GLY A 200 3.15 12.99 -8.07
CA GLY A 200 2.56 11.65 -8.17
C GLY A 200 1.08 11.63 -8.55
N TYR A 201 0.66 12.55 -9.41
CA TYR A 201 -0.75 12.69 -9.85
C TYR A 201 -0.94 12.70 -11.36
N ASP A 202 0.14 12.68 -12.15
CA ASP A 202 0.03 12.79 -13.61
C ASP A 202 -0.40 11.45 -14.23
N LEU A 203 0.12 10.34 -13.69
CA LEU A 203 -0.05 9.02 -14.27
C LEU A 203 -0.01 7.92 -13.18
N THR A 204 -0.73 6.83 -13.42
CA THR A 204 -0.69 5.64 -12.55
C THR A 204 -0.46 4.35 -13.34
N LEU A 205 0.41 3.49 -12.83
CA LEU A 205 0.75 2.18 -13.42
C LEU A 205 0.24 1.04 -12.54
N MET A 206 -0.01 -0.13 -13.15
CA MET A 206 -0.28 -1.40 -12.49
C MET A 206 0.44 -2.53 -13.23
N ALA A 207 1.00 -3.48 -12.48
CA ALA A 207 1.58 -4.69 -13.04
C ALA A 207 0.48 -5.71 -13.38
N ALA A 208 0.50 -6.26 -14.59
CA ALA A 208 -0.46 -7.25 -15.05
C ALA A 208 -0.34 -8.56 -14.27
N GLU A 209 0.85 -8.87 -13.78
CA GLU A 209 1.14 -9.98 -12.88
C GLU A 209 0.27 -9.94 -11.61
N VAL A 210 -0.10 -8.75 -11.12
CA VAL A 210 -1.00 -8.61 -9.97
C VAL A 210 -2.43 -9.05 -10.31
N LEU A 211 -2.91 -8.76 -11.52
CA LEU A 211 -4.22 -9.23 -11.97
C LEU A 211 -4.22 -10.74 -12.20
N ASP A 212 -3.14 -11.29 -12.74
CA ASP A 212 -2.96 -12.72 -12.93
C ASP A 212 -2.98 -13.46 -11.58
N GLU A 213 -2.26 -12.94 -10.57
CA GLU A 213 -2.25 -13.47 -9.20
C GLU A 213 -3.64 -13.43 -8.55
N LEU A 214 -4.36 -12.32 -8.67
CA LEU A 214 -5.73 -12.18 -8.15
C LEU A 214 -6.68 -13.18 -8.81
N THR A 215 -6.58 -13.33 -10.13
CA THR A 215 -7.40 -14.27 -10.90
C THR A 215 -7.11 -15.71 -10.47
N ALA A 216 -5.84 -16.07 -10.30
CA ALA A 216 -5.43 -17.38 -9.80
C ALA A 216 -5.95 -17.66 -8.37
N ALA A 217 -6.12 -16.62 -7.55
CA ALA A 217 -6.72 -16.69 -6.22
C ALA A 217 -8.27 -16.69 -6.24
N GLY A 218 -8.91 -16.70 -7.41
CA GLY A 218 -10.36 -16.71 -7.57
C GLY A 218 -11.02 -15.32 -7.59
N HIS A 219 -10.23 -14.25 -7.68
CA HIS A 219 -10.71 -12.88 -7.80
C HIS A 219 -10.56 -12.39 -9.25
N THR A 220 -11.63 -12.45 -10.03
CA THR A 220 -11.63 -11.88 -11.39
C THR A 220 -11.75 -10.35 -11.31
N VAL A 221 -10.65 -9.65 -11.59
CA VAL A 221 -10.58 -8.18 -11.57
C VAL A 221 -10.23 -7.67 -12.95
N ASP A 222 -11.13 -6.90 -13.56
CA ASP A 222 -10.86 -6.25 -14.85
C ASP A 222 -9.95 -5.03 -14.66
N PHE A 223 -9.02 -4.80 -15.60
CA PHE A 223 -8.07 -3.69 -15.52
C PHE A 223 -8.76 -2.33 -15.32
N THR A 224 -9.89 -2.08 -15.97
CA THR A 224 -10.61 -0.79 -15.86
C THR A 224 -11.14 -0.56 -14.44
N THR A 225 -11.47 -1.63 -13.70
CA THR A 225 -11.94 -1.56 -12.31
C THR A 225 -10.85 -1.17 -11.32
N THR A 226 -9.58 -1.32 -11.70
CA THR A 226 -8.42 -0.92 -10.88
C THR A 226 -8.25 0.59 -10.80
N ARG A 227 -8.89 1.32 -11.73
CA ARG A 227 -8.83 2.79 -11.87
C ARG A 227 -7.41 3.33 -12.10
N ARG A 228 -6.52 2.49 -12.65
CA ARG A 228 -5.14 2.81 -13.05
C ARG A 228 -5.06 3.14 -14.53
N ASN A 229 -4.08 3.95 -14.92
CA ASN A 229 -3.99 4.44 -16.29
C ASN A 229 -3.29 3.48 -17.23
N LEU A 230 -2.20 2.85 -16.80
CA LEU A 230 -1.44 1.91 -17.63
C LEU A 230 -1.33 0.54 -16.95
N LEU A 231 -1.55 -0.50 -17.73
CA LEU A 231 -1.23 -1.87 -17.39
C LEU A 231 0.12 -2.24 -18.01
N THR A 232 1.05 -2.71 -17.20
CA THR A 232 2.42 -3.04 -17.62
C THR A 232 2.73 -4.50 -17.36
N ARG A 233 3.58 -5.13 -18.19
CA ARG A 233 4.06 -6.50 -17.99
C ARG A 233 5.58 -6.59 -18.08
N GLY A 234 6.16 -7.51 -17.32
CA GLY A 234 7.57 -7.88 -17.38
C GLY A 234 8.51 -6.91 -16.65
N ILE A 235 7.96 -5.94 -15.90
CA ILE A 235 8.73 -4.90 -15.20
C ILE A 235 8.31 -4.79 -13.73
N ASP A 236 9.29 -4.76 -12.84
CA ASP A 236 9.09 -4.40 -11.44
C ASP A 236 8.86 -2.89 -11.32
N ILE A 237 7.60 -2.48 -11.35
CA ILE A 237 7.23 -1.06 -11.20
C ILE A 237 7.53 -0.50 -9.81
N ASN A 238 7.66 -1.34 -8.77
CA ASN A 238 7.99 -0.87 -7.43
C ASN A 238 9.45 -0.42 -7.37
N ALA A 239 10.35 -1.08 -8.11
CA ALA A 239 11.73 -0.67 -8.26
C ALA A 239 11.92 0.68 -8.98
N LEU A 240 10.87 1.23 -9.61
CA LEU A 240 10.90 2.55 -10.27
C LEU A 240 10.66 3.72 -9.31
N VAL A 241 10.31 3.47 -8.04
CA VAL A 241 10.14 4.54 -7.04
C VAL A 241 11.44 5.34 -6.89
N GLY A 242 11.35 6.66 -7.04
CA GLY A 242 12.48 7.58 -6.99
C GLY A 242 13.38 7.58 -8.23
N ARG A 243 12.96 6.93 -9.32
CA ARG A 243 13.74 6.82 -10.57
C ARG A 243 13.03 7.44 -11.74
N THR A 244 13.82 7.89 -12.71
CA THR A 244 13.30 8.29 -14.03
C THR A 244 13.28 7.10 -14.97
N PHE A 245 12.31 7.03 -15.86
CA PHE A 245 12.20 5.97 -16.87
C PHE A 245 11.41 6.46 -18.06
N TYR A 246 11.51 5.76 -19.18
CA TYR A 246 10.73 6.07 -20.39
C TYR A 246 9.53 5.15 -20.52
N ILE A 247 8.41 5.71 -20.98
CA ILE A 247 7.24 4.99 -21.49
C ILE A 247 7.10 5.40 -22.96
N GLY A 248 7.55 4.54 -23.89
CA GLY A 248 7.76 4.99 -25.26
C GLY A 248 8.81 6.11 -25.28
N ASP A 249 8.45 7.29 -25.80
CA ASP A 249 9.32 8.47 -25.83
C ASP A 249 9.07 9.45 -24.67
N VAL A 250 8.12 9.15 -23.80
CA VAL A 250 7.73 10.01 -22.67
C VAL A 250 8.63 9.74 -21.48
N LEU A 251 9.38 10.74 -21.02
CA LEU A 251 10.17 10.67 -19.80
C LEU A 251 9.27 10.85 -18.57
N CYS A 252 9.37 9.92 -17.64
CA CYS A 252 8.57 9.82 -16.44
C CYS A 252 9.45 9.71 -15.19
N GLU A 253 8.89 10.01 -14.01
CA GLU A 253 9.51 9.78 -12.71
C GLU A 253 8.57 9.01 -11.77
N GLY A 254 9.02 7.88 -11.24
CA GLY A 254 8.29 7.10 -10.25
C GLY A 254 8.33 7.79 -8.89
N ARG A 255 7.17 7.99 -8.26
CA ARG A 255 7.06 8.77 -7.02
C ARG A 255 6.84 7.93 -5.79
N ARG A 256 5.76 7.16 -5.76
CA ARG A 256 5.35 6.37 -4.60
C ARG A 256 4.35 5.29 -5.00
N LEU A 257 4.24 4.26 -4.17
CA LEU A 257 3.27 3.20 -4.38
C LEU A 257 1.83 3.71 -4.22
N CYS A 258 0.94 3.08 -4.96
CA CYS A 258 -0.50 3.24 -4.89
C CYS A 258 -1.07 2.32 -3.81
N GLU A 259 -0.66 2.51 -2.56
CA GLU A 259 -1.07 1.62 -1.47
C GLU A 259 -2.59 1.58 -1.31
N PRO A 260 -3.19 0.37 -1.17
CA PRO A 260 -4.62 0.24 -0.96
C PRO A 260 -5.02 0.88 0.38
N CYS A 261 -6.24 1.42 0.43
CA CYS A 261 -6.81 2.00 1.63
C CYS A 261 -8.25 1.53 1.82
N ALA A 262 -8.80 1.74 3.02
CA ALA A 262 -10.17 1.31 3.36
C ALA A 262 -11.26 1.92 2.45
N HIS A 263 -10.97 3.02 1.76
CA HIS A 263 -11.87 3.58 0.76
C HIS A 263 -11.88 2.77 -0.54
N LEU A 264 -10.72 2.23 -0.95
CA LEU A 264 -10.61 1.42 -2.17
C LEU A 264 -11.27 0.04 -1.99
N ASP A 265 -11.08 -0.61 -0.84
CA ASP A 265 -11.73 -1.90 -0.53
C ASP A 265 -13.27 -1.80 -0.60
N ARG A 266 -13.84 -0.67 -0.13
CA ARG A 266 -15.29 -0.39 -0.25
C ARG A 266 -15.78 -0.30 -1.69
N LEU A 267 -14.94 0.17 -2.61
CA LEU A 267 -15.30 0.32 -4.03
C LEU A 267 -15.05 -0.95 -4.84
N SER A 268 -14.06 -1.75 -4.46
CA SER A 268 -13.62 -2.93 -5.23
C SER A 268 -14.22 -4.25 -4.70
N GLY A 269 -14.76 -4.27 -3.49
CA GLY A 269 -15.34 -5.46 -2.85
C GLY A 269 -14.47 -5.98 -1.70
N PRO A 270 -15.08 -6.58 -0.65
CA PRO A 270 -14.37 -6.96 0.56
C PRO A 270 -13.30 -8.02 0.30
N GLY A 271 -12.11 -7.80 0.84
CA GLY A 271 -11.02 -8.79 0.84
C GLY A 271 -9.93 -8.54 -0.21
N LEU A 272 -10.08 -7.52 -1.07
CA LEU A 272 -9.06 -7.16 -2.05
C LEU A 272 -7.94 -6.29 -1.47
N LEU A 273 -8.15 -5.68 -0.30
CA LEU A 273 -7.13 -4.84 0.34
C LEU A 273 -5.83 -5.61 0.57
N ARG A 274 -5.88 -6.78 1.22
CA ARG A 274 -4.67 -7.52 1.63
C ARG A 274 -3.83 -8.01 0.45
N PRO A 275 -4.40 -8.65 -0.60
CA PRO A 275 -3.63 -9.04 -1.78
C PRO A 275 -2.96 -7.86 -2.51
N LEU A 276 -3.50 -6.65 -2.39
CA LEU A 276 -3.00 -5.45 -3.06
C LEU A 276 -1.96 -4.67 -2.24
N ILE A 277 -1.63 -5.08 -1.01
CA ILE A 277 -0.62 -4.38 -0.19
C ILE A 277 0.73 -4.43 -0.91
N HIS A 278 1.35 -3.27 -1.10
CA HIS A 278 2.55 -3.06 -1.92
C HIS A 278 2.41 -3.44 -3.40
N LYS A 279 1.21 -3.83 -3.85
CA LYS A 279 0.90 -4.28 -5.22
C LYS A 279 -0.17 -3.42 -5.91
N GLY A 280 -0.64 -2.36 -5.24
CA GLY A 280 -1.69 -1.49 -5.76
C GLY A 280 -1.28 -0.59 -6.93
N GLY A 281 -0.01 -0.59 -7.33
CA GLY A 281 0.53 0.14 -8.48
C GLY A 281 1.54 1.23 -8.12
N LEU A 282 1.93 2.03 -9.13
CA LEU A 282 2.89 3.13 -9.00
C LEU A 282 2.27 4.47 -9.40
N ARG A 283 2.51 5.53 -8.62
CA ARG A 283 2.23 6.92 -8.99
C ARG A 283 3.43 7.53 -9.68
N VAL A 284 3.18 8.21 -10.79
CA VAL A 284 4.20 8.69 -11.72
C VAL A 284 3.93 10.15 -12.07
N ASP A 285 5.01 10.92 -12.23
CA ASP A 285 4.98 12.25 -12.85
C ASP A 285 5.49 12.18 -14.29
N ILE A 286 4.88 12.97 -15.17
CA ILE A 286 5.26 13.09 -16.57
C ILE A 286 6.19 14.29 -16.69
N LEU A 287 7.42 14.06 -17.15
CA LEU A 287 8.47 15.09 -17.24
C LEU A 287 8.57 15.73 -18.63
N THR A 288 8.14 15.02 -19.68
CA THR A 288 8.13 15.52 -21.06
C THR A 288 6.80 15.22 -21.74
N ASP A 289 6.40 16.08 -22.68
CA ASP A 289 5.26 15.80 -23.54
C ASP A 289 5.56 14.63 -24.49
N GLY A 290 4.53 13.91 -24.90
CA GLY A 290 4.63 12.89 -25.93
C GLY A 290 3.36 12.06 -26.04
N GLU A 291 3.43 10.97 -26.81
CA GLU A 291 2.33 10.04 -26.99
C GLU A 291 2.59 8.74 -26.22
N THR A 292 1.54 8.16 -25.65
CA THR A 292 1.59 6.88 -24.94
C THR A 292 0.39 6.03 -25.34
N GLY A 293 0.59 4.73 -25.57
CA GLY A 293 -0.45 3.83 -26.05
C GLY A 293 -0.13 2.35 -25.90
N SER A 294 -1.13 1.51 -26.16
CA SER A 294 -1.09 0.04 -26.15
C SER A 294 -0.88 -0.60 -27.54
N ILE A 295 -1.16 0.12 -28.64
CA ILE A 295 -1.12 -0.42 -30.02
C ILE A 295 0.28 -0.90 -30.47
N ASN A 296 1.33 -0.32 -29.91
CA ASN A 296 2.67 -0.90 -29.97
C ASN A 296 3.13 -0.92 -28.51
N PRO A 297 3.37 -2.09 -27.89
CA PRO A 297 3.63 -2.18 -26.47
C PRO A 297 4.74 -1.19 -26.13
N ALA A 298 4.36 -0.05 -25.56
CA ALA A 298 5.31 1.02 -25.34
C ALA A 298 6.35 0.44 -24.40
N ARG A 299 7.61 0.44 -24.84
CA ARG A 299 8.67 -0.15 -24.03
C ARG A 299 8.82 0.73 -22.80
N LEU A 300 8.62 0.13 -21.64
CA LEU A 300 9.08 0.73 -20.41
C LEU A 300 10.56 0.42 -20.28
N THR A 301 11.38 1.46 -20.15
CA THR A 301 12.82 1.28 -19.99
C THR A 301 13.37 2.16 -18.87
N CYS A 302 14.09 1.55 -17.94
CA CYS A 302 14.86 2.24 -16.91
C CYS A 302 16.30 1.74 -16.98
N SER A 303 17.21 2.59 -17.45
CA SER A 303 18.64 2.26 -17.50
C SER A 303 19.36 2.60 -16.19
N ARG A 304 20.50 1.96 -15.90
CA ARG A 304 21.32 2.31 -14.73
C ARG A 304 21.73 3.79 -14.64
N ARG A 305 21.77 4.50 -15.77
CA ARG A 305 22.07 5.95 -15.83
C ARG A 305 20.86 6.83 -15.49
N CYS A 306 19.67 6.24 -15.35
CA CYS A 306 18.48 6.92 -14.87
C CYS A 306 18.56 7.12 -13.35
N SER A 307 19.48 7.98 -12.93
CA SER A 307 19.54 8.46 -11.56
C SER A 307 19.78 9.96 -11.57
N ILE A 308 18.70 10.69 -11.24
CA ILE A 308 18.71 11.99 -10.58
C ILE A 308 19.60 13.04 -11.26
N ALA A 309 19.11 13.63 -12.35
CA ALA A 309 19.45 15.02 -12.66
C ALA A 309 18.55 15.94 -11.81
N MET A 310 18.83 16.03 -10.50
CA MET A 310 18.29 17.11 -9.67
C MET A 310 18.72 18.43 -10.30
N ARG A 311 17.79 19.13 -10.96
CA ARG A 311 17.97 20.53 -11.34
C ARG A 311 18.25 21.32 -10.06
N ARG A 312 19.52 21.74 -9.86
CA ARG A 312 19.84 22.82 -8.93
C ARG A 312 19.03 24.05 -9.38
N PRO A 313 18.26 24.72 -8.50
CA PRO A 313 17.70 26.01 -8.83
C PRO A 313 18.86 26.96 -9.15
N GLY A 314 18.86 27.50 -10.36
CA GLY A 314 19.92 28.39 -10.84
C GLY A 314 20.07 29.58 -9.91
N THR A 315 21.23 29.69 -9.27
CA THR A 315 21.66 30.91 -8.61
C THR A 315 21.87 31.96 -9.71
N ASN A 316 20.88 32.83 -9.85
CA ASN A 316 20.94 33.98 -10.74
C ASN A 316 21.94 34.99 -10.16
N ARG A 317 23.24 34.79 -10.43
CA ARG A 317 24.26 35.83 -10.21
C ARG A 317 24.05 36.92 -11.27
N ARG A 318 23.28 37.94 -10.90
CA ARG A 318 23.33 39.25 -11.54
C ARG A 318 24.79 39.72 -11.54
N ARG A 319 25.37 39.82 -12.74
CA ARG A 319 26.51 40.70 -12.99
C ARG A 319 25.93 42.09 -13.17
N SER A 320 26.18 42.98 -12.21
CA SER A 320 26.13 44.42 -12.43
C SER A 320 27.53 44.87 -12.81
N ALA A 321 27.61 45.62 -13.90
CA ALA A 321 28.77 46.45 -14.25
C ALA A 321 28.98 47.56 -13.22
#